data_AF-A0A3C1B8M1-F1
#
_entry.id   AF-A0A3C1B8M1-F1
#
_cell.length_a   1.000
_cell.length_b   1.000
_cell.length_c   1.000
_cell.angle_alpha   90.00
_cell.angle_beta   90.00
_cell.angle_gamma   90.00
#
_symmetry.space_group_name_H-M   'P 1'
#
loop_
_entity.id
_entity.type
_entity.pdbx_description
1 polymer ?
#
loop_
_entity_poly.entity_id
_entity_poly.type
_entity_poly.pdbx_seq_one_letter_code
_entity_poly.pdbx_strand_id
1 'polypeptide(L)'
;MALSRRTGHRFQASIWPGFVDAMTGLLLVLMFVLTIFMVVQFFLRETITGQENELNLLSAEIAAIAEALGLEQEKVSALNGEVGALTSTLSDTQAELMAQANLIDQLTFQRDSTQQQLVSAQAKITSFEAQVAGLLKSQSEKTAQIADLEGEKSLLMSQQEALNLALATARSEIDKSVEEARRKAAERDALEALIASLKTENSDQKSFLNQQSADLQALQQRLSAEEEARLLEAAAAQALRKKLENADAELTAMSLALEEQRRTAEETLTMLAAAKAAQELVAARLQDSVLALNAAQLQLADRDQDIQRLQSKVADSIAELDQTEVALAAALARQVLLEDQIATFQRQRAQLEIQERTLSQTQAQQADEIKRLQTALSNSEKSRTESQDNQSSALELAKALQAQLSAALAAVAQAEDARALLQAKVDSTTKELDAAMSEAATQAANQAAAQAAQIAQAETAKASLEENLAAALAAKLAAETDMNKVAAQLKAALAAKLAADQDLAAQLDAREQQKILLQQAQQTLLDTSQELQQSDAQLLKAERQAAALNQQVA
;
A
#
# COMPACT_ATOMS: atom_id res chain seq x y z
N MET A 1 -61.64 53.79 -143.05
CA MET A 1 -62.69 54.42 -142.22
C MET A 1 -62.61 53.77 -140.84
N ALA A 2 -62.23 54.48 -139.77
CA ALA A 2 -63.09 55.40 -138.97
C ALA A 2 -64.32 54.63 -138.41
N LEU A 3 -64.71 54.65 -137.13
CA LEU A 3 -64.47 55.52 -135.96
C LEU A 3 -65.21 54.91 -134.74
N SER A 4 -65.00 55.52 -133.56
CA SER A 4 -65.96 55.68 -132.43
C SER A 4 -65.97 54.62 -131.32
N ARG A 5 -65.37 54.86 -130.13
CA ARG A 5 -65.80 55.68 -128.95
C ARG A 5 -66.65 54.84 -127.96
N ARG A 6 -66.52 54.89 -126.62
CA ARG A 6 -66.05 55.97 -125.73
C ARG A 6 -66.07 55.51 -124.23
N THR A 7 -64.97 55.81 -123.48
CA THR A 7 -64.78 56.35 -122.08
C THR A 7 -65.68 55.91 -120.90
N GLY A 8 -65.26 55.86 -119.62
CA GLY A 8 -64.10 56.36 -118.86
C GLY A 8 -64.44 56.56 -117.35
N HIS A 9 -63.43 56.95 -116.55
CA HIS A 9 -63.41 57.38 -115.10
C HIS A 9 -63.12 56.33 -114.02
N ARG A 10 -62.39 56.61 -112.91
CA ARG A 10 -61.20 57.41 -112.54
C ARG A 10 -60.90 57.06 -111.06
N PHE A 11 -59.62 57.05 -110.69
CA PHE A 11 -59.06 56.95 -109.33
C PHE A 11 -59.74 57.82 -108.25
N GLN A 12 -59.91 57.30 -107.02
CA GLN A 12 -59.39 57.88 -105.75
C GLN A 12 -59.81 57.12 -104.47
N ALA A 13 -58.82 56.85 -103.60
CA ALA A 13 -58.81 56.78 -102.13
C ALA A 13 -59.89 56.01 -101.34
N SER A 14 -59.50 54.91 -100.67
CA SER A 14 -60.16 54.34 -99.48
C SER A 14 -59.19 53.44 -98.68
N ILE A 15 -58.30 54.01 -97.85
CA ILE A 15 -57.39 53.30 -96.91
C ILE A 15 -57.94 53.37 -95.46
N TRP A 16 -59.26 53.52 -95.30
CA TRP A 16 -59.88 53.84 -94.01
C TRP A 16 -60.84 52.79 -93.40
N PRO A 17 -60.69 51.48 -93.68
CA PRO A 17 -61.15 50.45 -92.72
C PRO A 17 -60.09 49.43 -92.28
N GLY A 18 -58.92 49.35 -92.95
CA GLY A 18 -57.91 48.31 -92.70
C GLY A 18 -56.74 48.69 -91.77
N PHE A 19 -56.46 49.98 -91.58
CA PHE A 19 -55.36 50.42 -90.70
C PHE A 19 -55.74 50.36 -89.21
N VAL A 20 -57.02 50.58 -88.89
CA VAL A 20 -57.51 50.45 -87.52
C VAL A 20 -57.50 48.98 -87.09
N ASP A 21 -57.91 48.05 -87.96
CA ASP A 21 -57.85 46.61 -87.67
C ASP A 21 -56.41 46.07 -87.59
N ALA A 22 -55.50 46.57 -88.43
CA ALA A 22 -54.07 46.22 -88.34
C ALA A 22 -53.40 46.80 -87.08
N MET A 23 -53.75 48.01 -86.64
CA MET A 23 -53.22 48.59 -85.39
C MET A 23 -53.85 47.97 -84.14
N THR A 24 -55.14 47.63 -84.15
CA THR A 24 -55.77 46.88 -83.06
C THR A 24 -55.29 45.44 -83.02
N GLY A 25 -55.07 44.81 -84.17
CA GLY A 25 -54.48 43.46 -84.27
C GLY A 25 -53.03 43.43 -83.78
N LEU A 26 -52.22 44.45 -84.09
CA LEU A 26 -50.86 44.57 -83.55
C LEU A 26 -50.86 44.84 -82.04
N LEU A 27 -51.82 45.64 -81.53
CA LEU A 27 -52.03 45.79 -80.09
C LEU A 27 -52.50 44.50 -79.42
N LEU A 28 -53.40 43.72 -80.03
CA LEU A 28 -53.88 42.44 -79.50
C LEU A 28 -52.78 41.39 -79.47
N VAL A 29 -51.97 41.29 -80.53
CA VAL A 29 -50.81 40.40 -80.59
C VAL A 29 -49.74 40.83 -79.60
N LEU A 30 -49.46 42.13 -79.46
CA LEU A 30 -48.53 42.64 -78.46
C LEU A 30 -49.02 42.33 -77.05
N MET A 31 -50.29 42.60 -76.74
CA MET A 31 -50.89 42.26 -75.45
C MET A 31 -50.82 40.76 -75.17
N PHE A 32 -51.15 39.92 -76.16
CA PHE A 32 -51.12 38.46 -76.04
C PHE A 32 -49.71 37.92 -75.80
N VAL A 33 -48.69 38.43 -76.51
CA VAL A 33 -47.29 38.08 -76.27
C VAL A 33 -46.84 38.56 -74.89
N LEU A 34 -47.28 39.74 -74.45
CA LEU A 34 -46.95 40.29 -73.13
C LEU A 34 -47.63 39.51 -71.99
N THR A 35 -48.85 39.01 -72.19
CA THR A 35 -49.53 38.12 -71.22
C THR A 35 -48.91 36.73 -71.19
N ILE A 36 -48.60 36.13 -72.34
CA ILE A 36 -47.88 34.84 -72.39
C ILE A 36 -46.52 34.98 -71.71
N PHE A 37 -45.79 36.05 -72.01
CA PHE A 37 -44.51 36.31 -71.36
C PHE A 37 -44.67 36.50 -69.86
N MET A 38 -45.66 37.25 -69.39
CA MET A 38 -45.92 37.44 -67.96
C MET A 38 -46.30 36.14 -67.26
N VAL A 39 -47.11 35.28 -67.89
CA VAL A 39 -47.48 33.95 -67.35
C VAL A 39 -46.28 33.02 -67.31
N VAL A 40 -45.46 32.96 -68.36
CA VAL A 40 -44.22 32.18 -68.38
C VAL A 40 -43.22 32.71 -67.33
N GLN A 41 -43.10 34.02 -67.17
CA GLN A 41 -42.27 34.66 -66.14
C GLN A 41 -42.80 34.38 -64.73
N PHE A 42 -44.11 34.32 -64.55
CA PHE A 42 -44.74 33.94 -63.28
C PHE A 42 -44.45 32.48 -62.93
N PHE A 43 -44.65 31.55 -63.86
CA PHE A 43 -44.33 30.13 -63.65
C PHE A 43 -42.82 29.89 -63.44
N LEU A 44 -41.94 30.56 -64.20
CA LEU A 44 -40.49 30.49 -63.97
C LEU A 44 -40.13 31.05 -62.60
N ARG A 45 -40.71 32.19 -62.20
CA ARG A 45 -40.48 32.78 -60.87
C ARG A 45 -40.94 31.84 -59.77
N GLU A 46 -42.12 31.25 -59.88
CA GLU A 46 -42.64 30.33 -58.87
C GLU A 46 -41.85 29.03 -58.81
N THR A 47 -41.40 28.51 -59.96
CA THR A 47 -40.52 27.33 -60.03
C THR A 47 -39.13 27.63 -59.43
N ILE A 48 -38.54 28.79 -59.74
CA ILE A 48 -37.23 29.20 -59.21
C ILE A 48 -37.34 29.46 -57.71
N THR A 49 -38.38 30.16 -57.25
CA THR A 49 -38.61 30.41 -55.80
C THR A 49 -38.86 29.09 -55.07
N GLY A 50 -39.60 28.14 -55.66
CA GLY A 50 -39.80 26.81 -55.11
C GLY A 50 -38.50 26.01 -54.99
N GLN A 51 -37.69 26.00 -56.05
CA GLN A 51 -36.37 25.36 -56.08
C GLN A 51 -35.38 26.02 -55.11
N GLU A 52 -35.40 27.35 -54.97
CA GLU A 52 -34.58 28.09 -54.01
C GLU A 52 -34.95 27.73 -52.57
N ASN A 53 -36.25 27.60 -52.26
CA ASN A 53 -36.71 27.11 -50.97
C ASN A 53 -36.30 25.66 -50.69
N GLU A 54 -36.45 24.74 -51.66
CA GLU A 54 -36.00 23.35 -51.52
C GLU A 54 -34.47 23.24 -51.33
N LEU A 55 -33.69 24.04 -52.06
CA LEU A 55 -32.23 24.10 -51.89
C LEU A 55 -31.82 24.67 -50.53
N ASN A 56 -32.55 25.67 -50.02
CA ASN A 56 -32.32 26.22 -48.68
C ASN A 56 -32.64 25.19 -47.59
N LEU A 57 -33.74 24.44 -47.74
CA LEU A 57 -34.08 23.34 -46.83
C LEU A 57 -33.05 22.22 -46.88
N LEU A 58 -32.64 21.78 -48.07
CA LEU A 58 -31.63 20.75 -48.24
C LEU A 58 -30.26 21.20 -47.69
N SER A 59 -29.89 22.48 -47.87
CA SER A 59 -28.66 23.04 -47.30
C SER A 59 -28.70 23.07 -45.77
N ALA A 60 -29.85 23.41 -45.18
CA ALA A 60 -30.04 23.35 -43.74
C ALA A 60 -29.98 21.91 -43.20
N GLU A 61 -30.54 20.94 -43.92
CA GLU A 61 -30.50 19.52 -43.53
C GLU A 61 -29.10 18.93 -43.67
N ILE A 62 -28.35 19.26 -44.74
CA ILE A 62 -26.94 18.89 -44.89
C ILE A 62 -26.10 19.51 -43.76
N ALA A 63 -26.36 20.76 -43.38
CA ALA A 63 -25.67 21.40 -42.25
C ALA A 63 -25.95 20.68 -40.92
N ALA A 64 -27.20 20.31 -40.66
CA ALA A 64 -27.59 19.56 -39.47
C ALA A 64 -26.96 18.15 -39.44
N ILE A 65 -26.92 17.45 -40.58
CA ILE A 65 -26.26 16.15 -40.70
C ILE A 65 -24.74 16.27 -40.50
N ALA A 66 -24.12 17.31 -41.06
CA ALA A 66 -22.69 17.55 -40.88
C ALA A 66 -22.34 17.88 -39.41
N GLU A 67 -23.19 18.64 -38.73
CA GLU A 67 -23.04 18.94 -37.29
C GLU A 67 -23.22 17.67 -36.44
N ALA A 68 -24.26 16.87 -36.68
CA ALA A 68 -24.48 15.61 -35.99
C ALA A 68 -23.34 14.60 -36.23
N LEU A 69 -22.83 14.53 -37.47
CA LEU A 69 -21.69 13.70 -37.82
C LEU A 69 -20.41 14.17 -37.12
N GLY A 70 -20.21 15.50 -37.01
CA GLY A 70 -19.11 16.09 -36.27
C GLY A 70 -19.13 15.71 -34.78
N LEU A 71 -20.29 15.81 -34.14
CA LEU A 71 -20.48 15.39 -32.74
C LEU A 71 -20.24 13.90 -32.54
N GLU A 72 -20.72 13.05 -33.46
CA GLU A 72 -20.48 11.61 -33.38
C GLU A 72 -18.99 11.28 -33.61
N GLN A 73 -18.32 12.00 -34.51
CA GLN A 73 -16.89 11.82 -34.75
C GLN A 73 -16.03 12.28 -33.55
N GLU A 74 -16.42 13.36 -32.88
CA GLU A 74 -15.83 13.80 -31.60
C GLU A 74 -16.02 12.74 -30.51
N LYS A 75 -17.23 12.18 -30.39
CA LYS A 75 -17.54 11.11 -29.44
C LYS A 75 -16.75 9.84 -29.71
N VAL A 76 -16.61 9.43 -30.98
CA VAL A 76 -15.77 8.29 -31.38
C VAL A 76 -14.30 8.56 -31.04
N SER A 77 -13.81 9.78 -31.26
CA SER A 77 -12.45 10.17 -30.87
C SER A 77 -12.25 10.10 -29.34
N ALA A 78 -13.22 10.56 -28.56
CA ALA A 78 -13.18 10.49 -27.10
C ALA A 78 -13.17 9.03 -26.60
N LEU A 79 -14.06 8.18 -27.13
CA LEU A 79 -14.12 6.75 -26.80
C LEU A 79 -12.82 6.01 -27.17
N ASN A 80 -12.22 6.32 -28.32
CA ASN A 80 -10.91 5.75 -28.69
C ASN A 80 -9.81 6.18 -27.72
N GLY A 81 -9.86 7.42 -27.23
CA GLY A 81 -8.97 7.92 -26.17
C GLY A 81 -9.15 7.16 -24.85
N GLU A 82 -10.40 6.96 -24.41
CA GLU A 82 -10.71 6.18 -23.21
C GLU A 82 -10.25 4.73 -23.33
N VAL A 83 -10.51 4.07 -24.46
CA VAL A 83 -10.05 2.69 -24.73
C VAL A 83 -8.52 2.61 -24.70
N GLY A 84 -7.83 3.61 -25.27
CA GLY A 84 -6.37 3.71 -25.19
C GLY A 84 -5.87 3.82 -23.75
N ALA A 85 -6.50 4.68 -22.94
CA ALA A 85 -6.17 4.84 -21.53
C ALA A 85 -6.44 3.56 -20.72
N LEU A 86 -7.61 2.95 -20.90
CA LEU A 86 -8.01 1.68 -20.28
C LEU A 86 -7.05 0.54 -20.65
N THR A 87 -6.63 0.46 -21.91
CA THR A 87 -5.66 -0.53 -22.39
C THR A 87 -4.30 -0.33 -21.74
N SER A 88 -3.84 0.93 -21.60
CA SER A 88 -2.60 1.25 -20.88
C SER A 88 -2.70 0.84 -19.41
N THR A 89 -3.77 1.23 -18.72
CA THR A 89 -3.98 0.85 -17.31
C THR A 89 -4.05 -0.67 -17.13
N LEU A 90 -4.69 -1.39 -18.05
CA LEU A 90 -4.73 -2.85 -18.01
C LEU A 90 -3.33 -3.45 -18.20
N SER A 91 -2.53 -2.91 -19.12
CA SER A 91 -1.15 -3.35 -19.33
C SER A 91 -0.28 -3.09 -18.09
N ASP A 92 -0.41 -1.92 -17.47
CA ASP A 92 0.35 -1.54 -16.27
C ASP A 92 -0.01 -2.43 -15.08
N THR A 93 -1.31 -2.65 -14.84
CA THR A 93 -1.78 -3.54 -13.77
C THR A 93 -1.38 -5.00 -14.01
N GLN A 94 -1.34 -5.45 -15.26
CA GLN A 94 -0.86 -6.79 -15.60
C GLN A 94 0.65 -6.93 -15.35
N ALA A 95 1.45 -5.90 -15.66
CA ALA A 95 2.87 -5.88 -15.35
C ALA A 95 3.12 -5.88 -13.83
N GLU A 96 2.33 -5.14 -13.06
CA GLU A 96 2.41 -5.12 -11.60
C GLU A 96 2.03 -6.49 -10.99
N LEU A 97 0.99 -7.14 -11.50
CA LEU A 97 0.63 -8.51 -11.09
C LEU A 97 1.76 -9.52 -11.36
N MET A 98 2.44 -9.41 -12.51
CA MET A 98 3.60 -10.25 -12.81
C MET A 98 4.76 -9.98 -11.84
N ALA A 99 5.02 -8.71 -11.50
CA ALA A 99 6.04 -8.35 -10.54
C ALA A 99 5.73 -8.89 -9.13
N GLN A 100 4.47 -8.79 -8.70
CA GLN A 100 4.01 -9.35 -7.42
C GLN A 100 4.10 -10.88 -7.40
N ALA A 101 3.72 -11.56 -8.49
CA ALA A 101 3.85 -13.01 -8.59
C ALA A 101 5.32 -13.47 -8.43
N ASN A 102 6.25 -12.80 -9.13
CA ASN A 102 7.68 -13.07 -8.99
C ASN A 102 8.21 -12.82 -7.57
N LEU A 103 7.72 -11.76 -6.90
CA LEU A 103 8.08 -11.49 -5.51
C LEU A 103 7.56 -12.57 -4.57
N ILE A 104 6.32 -13.02 -4.75
CA ILE A 104 5.73 -14.11 -3.97
C ILE A 104 6.53 -15.40 -4.16
N ASP A 105 6.92 -15.73 -5.38
CA ASP A 105 7.75 -16.91 -5.66
C ASP A 105 9.12 -16.81 -4.98
N GLN A 106 9.76 -15.63 -5.03
CA GLN A 106 11.03 -15.39 -4.34
C GLN A 106 10.90 -15.53 -2.81
N LEU A 107 9.87 -14.93 -2.22
CA LEU A 107 9.62 -15.02 -0.78
C LEU A 107 9.27 -16.44 -0.36
N THR A 108 8.53 -17.18 -1.19
CA THR A 108 8.21 -18.60 -0.98
C THR A 108 9.48 -19.44 -0.96
N PHE A 109 10.39 -19.22 -1.92
CA PHE A 109 11.68 -19.89 -1.95
C PHE A 109 12.55 -19.57 -0.73
N GLN A 110 12.61 -18.30 -0.31
CA GLN A 110 13.35 -17.89 0.89
C GLN A 110 12.78 -18.52 2.17
N ARG A 111 11.45 -18.56 2.30
CA ARG A 111 10.77 -19.22 3.41
C ARG A 111 11.13 -20.71 3.46
N ASP A 112 11.08 -21.40 2.33
CA ASP A 112 11.36 -22.84 2.27
C ASP A 112 12.83 -23.15 2.59
N SER A 113 13.75 -22.34 2.09
CA SER A 113 15.17 -22.42 2.46
C SER A 113 15.38 -22.20 3.97
N THR A 114 14.73 -21.20 4.55
CA THR A 114 14.83 -20.90 5.99
C THR A 114 14.25 -22.05 6.83
N GLN A 115 13.13 -22.62 6.40
CA GLN A 115 12.52 -23.77 7.07
C GLN A 115 13.45 -24.99 7.06
N GLN A 116 14.13 -25.27 5.94
CA GLN A 116 15.12 -26.34 5.87
C GLN A 116 16.33 -26.09 6.78
N GLN A 117 16.81 -24.85 6.85
CA GLN A 117 17.88 -24.47 7.77
C GLN A 117 17.47 -24.66 9.24
N LEU A 118 16.23 -24.31 9.59
CA LEU A 118 15.69 -24.49 10.94
C LEU A 118 15.59 -25.97 11.32
N VAL A 119 15.09 -26.81 10.40
CA VAL A 119 15.06 -28.27 10.60
C VAL A 119 16.47 -28.84 10.79
N SER A 120 17.45 -28.39 9.99
CA SER A 120 18.85 -28.81 10.14
C SER A 120 19.46 -28.36 11.46
N ALA A 121 19.20 -27.12 11.89
CA ALA A 121 19.65 -26.60 13.18
C ALA A 121 19.04 -27.39 14.35
N GLN A 122 17.74 -27.70 14.28
CA GLN A 122 17.07 -28.51 15.29
C GLN A 122 17.69 -29.91 15.41
N ALA A 123 17.99 -30.56 14.28
CA ALA A 123 18.66 -31.86 14.28
C ALA A 123 20.07 -31.79 14.91
N LYS A 124 20.83 -30.72 14.67
CA LYS A 124 22.12 -30.48 15.31
C LYS A 124 21.97 -30.28 16.82
N ILE A 125 20.99 -29.49 17.26
CA ILE A 125 20.71 -29.26 18.68
C ILE A 125 20.40 -30.59 19.38
N THR A 126 19.50 -31.40 18.83
CA THR A 126 19.18 -32.73 19.40
C THR A 126 20.41 -33.66 19.44
N SER A 127 21.28 -33.61 18.44
CA SER A 127 22.56 -34.35 18.46
C SER A 127 23.49 -33.85 19.57
N PHE A 128 23.61 -32.53 19.77
CA PHE A 128 24.40 -31.96 20.86
C PHE A 128 23.82 -32.30 22.24
N GLU A 129 22.50 -32.25 22.40
CA GLU A 129 21.82 -32.66 23.62
C GLU A 129 22.10 -34.12 23.96
N ALA A 130 22.06 -35.02 22.97
CA ALA A 130 22.41 -36.42 23.15
C ALA A 130 23.90 -36.60 23.54
N GLN A 131 24.81 -35.82 22.94
CA GLN A 131 26.23 -35.84 23.30
C GLN A 131 26.46 -35.34 24.73
N VAL A 132 25.81 -34.24 25.13
CA VAL A 132 25.90 -33.69 26.49
C VAL A 132 25.35 -34.67 27.51
N ALA A 133 24.21 -35.33 27.24
CA ALA A 133 23.68 -36.37 28.11
C ALA A 133 24.66 -37.55 28.26
N GLY A 134 25.33 -37.96 27.18
CA GLY A 134 26.38 -38.98 27.21
C GLY A 134 27.59 -38.56 28.04
N LEU A 135 28.06 -37.31 27.90
CA LEU A 135 29.17 -36.77 28.67
C LEU A 135 28.84 -36.65 30.16
N LEU A 136 27.64 -36.18 30.51
CA LEU A 136 27.19 -36.10 31.91
C LEU A 136 27.10 -37.49 32.55
N LYS A 137 26.59 -38.48 31.81
CA LYS A 137 26.58 -39.87 32.27
C LYS A 137 28.01 -40.38 32.51
N SER A 138 28.91 -40.20 31.54
CA SER A 138 30.31 -40.61 31.68
C SER A 138 31.01 -39.90 32.85
N GLN A 139 30.76 -38.60 33.05
CA GLN A 139 31.26 -37.86 34.21
C GLN A 139 30.75 -38.47 35.51
N SER A 140 29.44 -38.77 35.61
CA SER A 140 28.88 -39.38 36.81
C SER A 140 29.49 -40.75 37.14
N GLU A 141 29.71 -41.59 36.12
CA GLU A 141 30.36 -42.90 36.26
C GLU A 141 31.82 -42.76 36.70
N LYS A 142 32.54 -41.78 36.15
CA LYS A 142 33.94 -41.52 36.53
C LYS A 142 34.05 -40.97 37.95
N THR A 143 33.15 -40.08 38.36
CA THR A 143 33.10 -39.58 39.75
C THR A 143 32.80 -40.71 40.73
N ALA A 144 31.88 -41.62 40.40
CA ALA A 144 31.61 -42.80 41.23
C ALA A 144 32.85 -43.71 41.33
N GLN A 145 33.52 -43.99 40.21
CA GLN A 145 34.77 -44.77 40.20
C GLN A 145 35.87 -44.14 41.06
N ILE A 146 36.01 -42.81 41.03
CA ILE A 146 36.97 -42.10 41.86
C ILE A 146 36.63 -42.27 43.35
N ALA A 147 35.35 -42.09 43.72
CA ALA A 147 34.91 -42.27 45.10
C ALA A 147 35.16 -43.69 45.62
N ASP A 148 34.89 -44.72 44.79
CA ASP A 148 35.16 -46.12 45.13
C ASP A 148 36.66 -46.37 45.34
N LEU A 149 37.51 -45.87 44.44
CA LEU A 149 38.98 -46.00 44.53
C LEU A 149 39.55 -45.24 45.74
N GLU A 150 39.02 -44.08 46.07
CA GLU A 150 39.38 -43.34 47.29
C GLU A 150 39.00 -44.12 48.56
N GLY A 151 37.83 -44.76 48.55
CA GLY A 151 37.39 -45.67 49.62
C GLY A 151 38.31 -46.89 49.78
N GLU A 152 38.66 -47.55 48.68
CA GLU A 152 39.58 -48.70 48.68
C GLU A 152 40.99 -48.29 49.16
N LYS A 153 41.49 -47.14 48.71
CA LYS A 153 42.77 -46.59 49.17
C LYS A 153 42.77 -46.36 50.69
N SER A 154 41.71 -45.77 51.23
CA SER A 154 41.57 -45.55 52.67
C SER A 154 41.59 -46.86 53.45
N LEU A 155 40.87 -47.88 52.95
CA LEU A 155 40.86 -49.22 53.54
C LEU A 155 42.26 -49.87 53.51
N LEU A 156 42.96 -49.78 52.39
CA LEU A 156 44.32 -50.32 52.24
C LEU A 156 45.33 -49.62 53.17
N MET A 157 45.23 -48.29 53.33
CA MET A 157 46.05 -47.56 54.30
C MET A 157 45.79 -48.03 55.73
N SER A 158 44.51 -48.21 56.11
CA SER A 158 44.17 -48.73 57.43
C SER A 158 44.69 -50.16 57.65
N GLN A 159 44.60 -51.03 56.64
CA GLN A 159 45.17 -52.37 56.69
C GLN A 159 46.70 -52.34 56.82
N GLN A 160 47.37 -51.46 56.09
CA GLN A 160 48.82 -51.28 56.17
C GLN A 160 49.25 -50.81 57.57
N GLU A 161 48.55 -49.85 58.16
CA GLU A 161 48.79 -49.38 59.53
C GLU A 161 48.61 -50.51 60.55
N ALA A 162 47.53 -51.30 60.42
CA ALA A 162 47.29 -52.45 61.28
C ALA A 162 48.38 -53.52 61.17
N LEU A 163 48.84 -53.82 59.94
CA LEU A 163 49.94 -54.75 59.69
C LEU A 163 51.27 -54.24 60.25
N ASN A 164 51.57 -52.95 60.09
CA ASN A 164 52.77 -52.34 60.67
C ASN A 164 52.76 -52.38 62.20
N LEU A 165 51.60 -52.14 62.82
CA LEU A 165 51.43 -52.27 64.27
C LEU A 165 51.60 -53.72 64.74
N ALA A 166 51.00 -54.67 64.02
CA ALA A 166 51.15 -56.10 64.31
C ALA A 166 52.61 -56.54 64.18
N LEU A 167 53.33 -56.07 63.16
CA LEU A 167 54.75 -56.36 62.96
C LEU A 167 55.62 -55.74 64.07
N ALA A 168 55.35 -54.50 64.48
CA ALA A 168 56.05 -53.85 65.59
C ALA A 168 55.81 -54.60 66.92
N THR A 169 54.58 -55.06 67.15
CA THR A 169 54.22 -55.85 68.34
C THR A 169 54.94 -57.19 68.33
N ALA A 170 54.92 -57.92 67.21
CA ALA A 170 55.62 -59.19 67.06
C ALA A 170 57.13 -59.04 67.28
N ARG A 171 57.75 -57.96 66.77
CA ARG A 171 59.17 -57.66 67.04
C ARG A 171 59.43 -57.43 68.52
N SER A 172 58.59 -56.65 69.20
CA SER A 172 58.71 -56.41 70.65
C SER A 172 58.58 -57.70 71.46
N GLU A 173 57.66 -58.59 71.08
CA GLU A 173 57.50 -59.90 71.71
C GLU A 173 58.70 -60.81 71.47
N ILE A 174 59.25 -60.83 70.25
CA ILE A 174 60.47 -61.56 69.91
C ILE A 174 61.64 -61.03 70.74
N ASP A 175 61.84 -59.71 70.80
CA ASP A 175 62.92 -59.10 71.59
C ASP A 175 62.82 -59.50 73.06
N LYS A 176 61.62 -59.46 73.65
CA LYS A 176 61.38 -59.96 75.02
C LYS A 176 61.75 -61.44 75.17
N SER A 177 61.34 -62.29 74.23
CA SER A 177 61.65 -63.73 74.27
C SER A 177 63.16 -64.00 74.14
N VAL A 178 63.87 -63.19 73.33
CA VAL A 178 65.34 -63.27 73.17
C VAL A 178 66.02 -62.83 74.46
N GLU A 179 65.59 -61.74 75.09
CA GLU A 179 66.12 -61.30 76.38
C GLU A 179 65.87 -62.33 77.49
N GLU A 180 64.67 -62.94 77.55
CA GLU A 180 64.41 -64.05 78.48
C GLU A 180 65.29 -65.27 78.21
N ALA A 181 65.51 -65.62 76.94
CA ALA A 181 66.39 -66.72 76.56
C ALA A 181 67.85 -66.42 76.93
N ARG A 182 68.33 -65.20 76.70
CA ARG A 182 69.66 -64.72 77.13
C ARG A 182 69.80 -64.77 78.65
N ARG A 183 68.78 -64.33 79.39
CA ARG A 183 68.78 -64.40 80.86
C ARG A 183 68.86 -65.84 81.36
N LYS A 184 68.06 -66.75 80.80
CA LYS A 184 68.09 -68.18 81.15
C LYS A 184 69.44 -68.83 80.80
N ALA A 185 70.06 -68.43 79.68
CA ALA A 185 71.40 -68.89 79.33
C ALA A 185 72.44 -68.39 80.34
N ALA A 186 72.42 -67.10 80.69
CA ALA A 186 73.31 -66.54 81.70
C ALA A 186 73.09 -67.14 83.10
N GLU A 187 71.84 -67.41 83.49
CA GLU A 187 71.50 -68.14 84.72
C GLU A 187 72.10 -69.55 84.71
N ARG A 188 71.99 -70.26 83.57
CA ARG A 188 72.61 -71.59 83.40
C ARG A 188 74.13 -71.52 83.48
N ASP A 189 74.77 -70.59 82.79
CA ASP A 189 76.23 -70.43 82.80
C ASP A 189 76.73 -70.08 84.21
N ALA A 190 76.00 -69.24 84.94
CA ALA A 190 76.30 -68.91 86.33
C ALA A 190 76.14 -70.13 87.27
N LEU A 191 75.09 -70.93 87.08
CA LEU A 191 74.90 -72.18 87.83
C LEU A 191 75.98 -73.21 87.50
N GLU A 192 76.41 -73.31 86.25
CA GLU A 192 77.48 -74.21 85.82
C GLU A 192 78.84 -73.77 86.39
N ALA A 193 79.11 -72.45 86.42
CA ALA A 193 80.27 -71.89 87.09
C ALA A 193 80.28 -72.15 88.61
N LEU A 194 79.12 -72.03 89.28
CA LEU A 194 78.97 -72.37 90.70
C LEU A 194 79.17 -73.87 90.95
N ILE A 195 78.64 -74.74 90.08
CA ILE A 195 78.88 -76.18 90.17
C ILE A 195 80.37 -76.48 90.00
N ALA A 196 81.04 -75.82 89.06
CA ALA A 196 82.48 -75.97 88.85
C ALA A 196 83.28 -75.49 90.08
N SER A 197 82.95 -74.33 90.65
CA SER A 197 83.61 -73.83 91.87
C SER A 197 83.40 -74.76 93.06
N LEU A 198 82.17 -75.26 93.27
CA LEU A 198 81.87 -76.23 94.32
C LEU A 198 82.57 -77.57 94.11
N LYS A 199 82.79 -78.00 92.86
CA LYS A 199 83.60 -79.20 92.55
C LYS A 199 85.08 -78.98 92.88
N THR A 200 85.63 -77.80 92.53
CA THR A 200 87.01 -77.43 92.89
C THR A 200 87.16 -77.35 94.41
N GLU A 201 86.26 -76.67 95.11
CA GLU A 201 86.25 -76.57 96.58
C GLU A 201 86.13 -77.95 97.23
N ASN A 202 85.27 -78.85 96.73
CA ASN A 202 85.22 -80.24 97.21
C ASN A 202 86.53 -80.99 96.96
N SER A 203 87.19 -80.77 95.82
CA SER A 203 88.49 -81.37 95.51
C SER A 203 89.59 -80.85 96.44
N ASP A 204 89.61 -79.54 96.69
CA ASP A 204 90.54 -78.90 97.62
C ASP A 204 90.28 -79.35 99.06
N GLN A 205 89.02 -79.50 99.44
CA GLN A 205 88.65 -80.04 100.75
C GLN A 205 89.07 -81.51 100.89
N LYS A 206 88.94 -82.30 99.83
CA LYS A 206 89.42 -83.68 99.80
C LYS A 206 90.95 -83.77 99.87
N SER A 207 91.67 -82.89 99.17
CA SER A 207 93.14 -82.84 99.24
C SER A 207 93.61 -82.42 100.63
N PHE A 208 92.96 -81.42 101.25
CA PHE A 208 93.19 -81.03 102.63
C PHE A 208 92.94 -82.17 103.62
N LEU A 209 91.84 -82.91 103.48
CA LEU A 209 91.55 -84.09 104.31
C LEU A 209 92.58 -85.20 104.13
N ASN A 210 93.02 -85.46 102.90
CA ASN A 210 94.10 -86.42 102.63
C ASN A 210 95.42 -85.98 103.27
N GLN A 211 95.74 -84.69 103.22
CA GLN A 211 96.93 -84.13 103.85
C GLN A 211 96.85 -84.23 105.37
N GLN A 212 95.72 -83.89 105.99
CA GLN A 212 95.51 -84.13 107.42
C GLN A 212 95.65 -85.61 107.78
N SER A 213 95.12 -86.52 106.96
CA SER A 213 95.28 -87.96 107.19
C SER A 213 96.75 -88.39 107.09
N ALA A 214 97.51 -87.85 106.15
CA ALA A 214 98.95 -88.11 106.02
C ALA A 214 99.74 -87.53 107.21
N ASP A 215 99.40 -86.31 107.65
CA ASP A 215 99.98 -85.68 108.83
C ASP A 215 99.69 -86.49 110.10
N LEU A 216 98.46 -87.00 110.25
CA LEU A 216 98.07 -87.89 111.35
C LEU A 216 98.84 -89.22 111.31
N GLN A 217 99.02 -89.82 110.12
CA GLN A 217 99.86 -91.01 109.97
C GLN A 217 101.33 -90.72 110.31
N ALA A 218 101.87 -89.59 109.87
CA ALA A 218 103.23 -89.17 110.19
C ALA A 218 103.39 -88.91 111.70
N LEU A 219 102.41 -88.27 112.34
CA LEU A 219 102.34 -88.09 113.79
C LEU A 219 102.29 -89.44 114.51
N GLN A 220 101.49 -90.40 114.02
CA GLN A 220 101.40 -91.74 114.58
C GLN A 220 102.72 -92.51 114.44
N GLN A 221 103.39 -92.43 113.29
CA GLN A 221 104.73 -93.00 113.08
C GLN A 221 105.78 -92.34 113.98
N ARG A 222 105.73 -91.02 114.16
CA ARG A 222 106.60 -90.32 115.11
C ARG A 222 106.33 -90.78 116.53
N LEU A 223 105.07 -90.94 116.93
CA LEU A 223 104.72 -91.42 118.26
C LEU A 223 105.19 -92.86 118.49
N SER A 224 105.03 -93.75 117.51
CA SER A 224 105.54 -95.13 117.61
C SER A 224 107.08 -95.18 117.63
N ALA A 225 107.75 -94.32 116.87
CA ALA A 225 109.21 -94.19 116.90
C ALA A 225 109.69 -93.62 118.25
N GLU A 226 108.95 -92.67 118.83
CA GLU A 226 109.20 -92.13 120.18
C GLU A 226 108.95 -93.19 121.27
N GLU A 227 107.95 -94.06 121.10
CA GLU A 227 107.68 -95.21 121.98
C GLU A 227 108.75 -96.30 121.86
N GLU A 228 109.22 -96.62 120.66
CA GLU A 228 110.39 -97.49 120.45
C GLU A 228 111.67 -96.88 121.04
N ALA A 229 111.88 -95.57 120.89
CA ALA A 229 112.99 -94.86 121.51
C ALA A 229 112.91 -94.92 123.05
N ARG A 230 111.72 -94.76 123.64
CA ARG A 230 111.49 -94.95 125.08
C ARG A 230 111.71 -96.38 125.56
N LEU A 231 111.42 -97.40 124.74
CA LEU A 231 111.67 -98.81 125.08
C LEU A 231 113.16 -99.18 124.97
N LEU A 232 113.90 -98.53 124.06
CA LEU A 232 115.37 -98.65 123.97
C LEU A 232 116.08 -97.86 125.09
N GLU A 233 115.53 -96.71 125.50
CA GLU A 233 116.06 -95.88 126.59
C GLU A 233 115.76 -96.49 127.98
N ALA A 234 114.68 -97.26 128.12
CA ALA A 234 114.37 -98.02 129.35
C ALA A 234 115.15 -99.35 129.49
N ALA A 235 115.72 -99.89 128.40
CA ALA A 235 116.55 -101.11 128.42
C ALA A 235 118.06 -100.83 128.60
N ALA A 236 118.50 -99.57 128.48
CA ALA A 236 119.91 -99.19 128.57
C ALA A 236 120.40 -98.74 129.98
N ALA A 237 119.52 -98.69 130.99
CA ALA A 237 119.85 -98.12 132.31
C ALA A 237 120.17 -99.13 133.44
N GLN A 238 120.13 -100.44 133.20
CA GLN A 238 120.48 -101.46 134.21
C GLN A 238 121.19 -102.68 133.60
N ALA A 239 122.47 -102.55 133.24
CA ALA A 239 123.54 -103.55 133.45
C ALA A 239 124.71 -103.38 132.46
N LEU A 240 125.65 -102.47 132.77
CA LEU A 240 127.06 -102.85 132.90
C LEU A 240 127.88 -101.73 133.55
N ARG A 241 127.95 -101.78 134.88
CA ARG A 241 128.99 -101.18 135.70
C ARG A 241 130.20 -102.13 135.65
N LYS A 242 131.41 -101.62 135.38
CA LYS A 242 132.73 -102.29 135.39
C LYS A 242 133.12 -103.13 134.16
N LYS A 243 133.92 -102.52 133.28
CA LYS A 243 135.29 -102.93 132.88
C LYS A 243 135.79 -101.89 131.88
N LEU A 244 136.62 -100.95 132.32
CA LEU A 244 138.09 -101.02 132.33
C LEU A 244 138.71 -100.99 130.93
N GLU A 245 139.60 -100.00 130.81
CA GLU A 245 140.88 -100.00 130.09
C GLU A 245 140.87 -99.98 128.56
N ASN A 246 141.34 -98.82 128.08
CA ASN A 246 142.31 -98.63 127.00
C ASN A 246 141.99 -99.28 125.65
N ALA A 247 141.65 -98.44 124.68
CA ALA A 247 142.62 -98.08 123.65
C ALA A 247 142.15 -96.83 122.89
N ASP A 248 142.95 -95.78 123.00
CA ASP A 248 143.08 -94.74 121.99
C ASP A 248 143.69 -95.31 120.70
N ALA A 249 143.21 -94.78 119.56
CA ALA A 249 143.93 -94.52 118.31
C ALA A 249 142.97 -93.71 117.42
N GLU A 250 142.89 -92.38 117.52
CA GLU A 250 143.74 -91.41 116.81
C GLU A 250 144.08 -91.78 115.36
N LEU A 251 143.50 -91.03 114.41
CA LEU A 251 144.16 -89.92 113.68
C LEU A 251 143.07 -88.90 113.28
N THR A 252 143.00 -87.66 113.80
CA THR A 252 143.70 -86.43 113.33
C THR A 252 143.68 -86.25 111.81
N ALA A 253 143.35 -85.10 111.20
CA ALA A 253 143.24 -83.68 111.60
C ALA A 253 142.23 -82.99 110.64
N MET A 254 141.37 -82.03 111.00
CA MET A 254 141.55 -80.67 111.53
C MET A 254 142.42 -79.71 110.69
N SER A 255 141.76 -78.80 109.97
CA SER A 255 142.05 -77.35 109.88
C SER A 255 140.92 -76.67 109.09
N LEU A 256 139.95 -76.00 109.72
CA LEU A 256 139.97 -74.62 110.21
C LEU A 256 140.25 -73.55 109.15
N ALA A 257 139.33 -72.58 109.14
CA ALA A 257 139.51 -71.14 108.91
C ALA A 257 139.23 -70.56 107.51
N LEU A 258 138.11 -69.83 107.52
CA LEU A 258 137.76 -68.58 106.84
C LEU A 258 137.35 -68.61 105.37
N GLU A 259 136.12 -68.11 105.18
CA GLU A 259 135.74 -67.08 104.21
C GLU A 259 136.53 -67.04 102.90
N GLU A 260 135.90 -67.50 101.81
CA GLU A 260 135.40 -66.60 100.78
C GLU A 260 134.59 -67.33 99.70
N GLN A 261 133.64 -66.58 99.13
CA GLN A 261 132.62 -66.92 98.12
C GLN A 261 131.41 -67.69 98.68
N ARG A 262 130.31 -67.07 99.10
CA ARG A 262 129.49 -66.05 98.40
C ARG A 262 129.55 -66.16 96.88
N ARG A 263 128.41 -66.59 96.32
CA ARG A 263 127.92 -66.24 94.98
C ARG A 263 128.50 -67.07 93.83
N THR A 264 127.94 -68.28 93.63
CA THR A 264 127.59 -68.86 92.31
C THR A 264 127.16 -70.32 92.47
N ALA A 265 125.86 -70.57 92.58
CA ALA A 265 125.19 -71.81 92.13
C ALA A 265 123.65 -71.75 92.30
N GLU A 266 123.11 -70.78 93.03
CA GLU A 266 121.66 -70.48 93.04
C GLU A 266 121.17 -69.73 91.77
N GLU A 267 122.05 -69.45 90.82
CA GLU A 267 121.70 -68.81 89.53
C GLU A 267 121.18 -69.79 88.47
N THR A 268 121.20 -71.12 88.69
CA THR A 268 120.82 -72.10 87.65
C THR A 268 119.44 -72.73 87.82
N LEU A 269 118.78 -72.55 88.97
CA LEU A 269 117.37 -72.98 89.16
C LEU A 269 116.37 -71.82 89.17
N THR A 270 116.82 -70.59 89.41
CA THR A 270 115.98 -69.38 89.29
C THR A 270 115.89 -68.88 87.84
N MET A 271 116.92 -69.09 87.00
CA MET A 271 116.85 -68.75 85.56
C MET A 271 115.96 -69.70 84.75
N LEU A 272 115.76 -70.96 85.16
CA LEU A 272 114.87 -71.88 84.45
C LEU A 272 113.39 -71.70 84.84
N ALA A 273 113.12 -71.32 86.10
CA ALA A 273 111.78 -70.97 86.56
C ALA A 273 111.33 -69.60 86.01
N ALA A 274 112.24 -68.62 85.93
CA ALA A 274 111.97 -67.33 85.28
C ALA A 274 111.80 -67.46 83.76
N ALA A 275 112.54 -68.37 83.10
CA ALA A 275 112.34 -68.66 81.68
C ALA A 275 111.00 -69.36 81.40
N LYS A 276 110.57 -70.33 82.23
CA LYS A 276 109.25 -70.96 82.10
C LYS A 276 108.09 -70.00 82.41
N ALA A 277 108.21 -69.18 83.46
CA ALA A 277 107.21 -68.16 83.77
C ALA A 277 107.14 -67.06 82.70
N ALA A 278 108.26 -66.65 82.11
CA ALA A 278 108.27 -65.75 80.97
C ALA A 278 107.69 -66.40 79.70
N GLN A 279 107.88 -67.70 79.49
CA GLN A 279 107.33 -68.45 78.37
C GLN A 279 105.81 -68.64 78.51
N GLU A 280 105.29 -68.92 79.71
CA GLU A 280 103.85 -68.97 80.01
C GLU A 280 103.20 -67.59 79.91
N LEU A 281 103.88 -66.52 80.35
CA LEU A 281 103.36 -65.15 80.25
C LEU A 281 103.35 -64.62 78.82
N VAL A 282 104.34 -65.01 77.99
CA VAL A 282 104.34 -64.76 76.54
C VAL A 282 103.28 -65.60 75.83
N ALA A 283 103.07 -66.85 76.23
CA ALA A 283 101.99 -67.68 75.71
C ALA A 283 100.60 -67.11 76.05
N ALA A 284 100.40 -66.64 77.29
CA ALA A 284 99.17 -65.97 77.71
C ALA A 284 98.95 -64.66 76.94
N ARG A 285 99.98 -63.81 76.78
CA ARG A 285 99.88 -62.59 75.95
C ARG A 285 99.61 -62.88 74.48
N LEU A 286 100.21 -63.94 73.92
CA LEU A 286 99.92 -64.36 72.55
C LEU A 286 98.46 -64.81 72.43
N GLN A 287 97.95 -65.58 73.39
CA GLN A 287 96.56 -66.03 73.40
C GLN A 287 95.57 -64.86 73.57
N ASP A 288 95.87 -63.91 74.45
CA ASP A 288 95.08 -62.66 74.57
C ASP A 288 95.13 -61.83 73.29
N SER A 289 96.30 -61.73 72.64
CA SER A 289 96.43 -61.01 71.38
C SER A 289 95.66 -61.69 70.24
N VAL A 290 95.62 -63.02 70.19
CA VAL A 290 94.85 -63.80 69.21
C VAL A 290 93.34 -63.66 69.48
N LEU A 291 92.91 -63.65 70.74
CA LEU A 291 91.53 -63.39 71.11
C LEU A 291 91.11 -61.96 70.75
N ALA A 292 91.96 -60.96 70.99
CA ALA A 292 91.73 -59.58 70.58
C ALA A 292 91.67 -59.44 69.04
N LEU A 293 92.51 -60.17 68.31
CA LEU A 293 92.52 -60.18 66.84
C LEU A 293 91.26 -60.84 66.27
N ASN A 294 90.81 -61.94 66.87
CA ASN A 294 89.54 -62.60 66.53
C ASN A 294 88.33 -61.69 66.85
N ALA A 295 88.35 -60.99 67.98
CA ALA A 295 87.30 -60.02 68.33
C ALA A 295 87.26 -58.84 67.35
N ALA A 296 88.42 -58.35 66.92
CA ALA A 296 88.52 -57.31 65.90
C ALA A 296 88.04 -57.80 64.52
N GLN A 297 88.33 -59.05 64.15
CA GLN A 297 87.80 -59.67 62.92
C GLN A 297 86.29 -59.83 62.95
N LEU A 298 85.70 -60.22 64.09
CA LEU A 298 84.25 -60.27 64.29
C LEU A 298 83.61 -58.88 64.17
N GLN A 299 84.23 -57.85 64.75
CA GLN A 299 83.78 -56.46 64.58
C GLN A 299 83.86 -56.00 63.13
N LEU A 300 84.92 -56.33 62.39
CA LEU A 300 85.02 -56.00 60.97
C LEU A 300 83.92 -56.68 60.14
N ALA A 301 83.63 -57.95 60.42
CA ALA A 301 82.54 -58.67 59.75
C ALA A 301 81.16 -58.06 60.05
N ASP A 302 80.91 -57.60 61.28
CA ASP A 302 79.68 -56.91 61.67
C ASP A 302 79.56 -55.54 60.97
N ARG A 303 80.67 -54.79 60.87
CA ARG A 303 80.71 -53.54 60.08
C ARG A 303 80.49 -53.76 58.60
N ASP A 304 81.00 -54.84 58.01
CA ASP A 304 80.74 -55.19 56.61
C ASP A 304 79.27 -55.53 56.37
N GLN A 305 78.61 -56.23 57.31
CA GLN A 305 77.16 -56.43 57.26
C GLN A 305 76.38 -55.12 57.35
N ASP A 306 76.79 -54.20 58.21
CA ASP A 306 76.14 -52.89 58.32
C ASP A 306 76.35 -52.03 57.06
N ILE A 307 77.54 -52.08 56.45
CA ILE A 307 77.80 -51.45 55.15
C ILE A 307 76.89 -52.02 54.07
N GLN A 308 76.74 -53.36 54.00
CA GLN A 308 75.83 -53.99 53.05
C GLN A 308 74.37 -53.60 53.28
N ARG A 309 73.90 -53.53 54.54
CA ARG A 309 72.55 -53.05 54.88
C ARG A 309 72.35 -51.59 54.47
N LEU A 310 73.34 -50.73 54.69
CA LEU A 310 73.29 -49.33 54.27
C LEU A 310 73.29 -49.21 52.75
N GLN A 311 74.09 -50.01 52.05
CA GLN A 311 74.09 -50.06 50.58
C GLN A 311 72.74 -50.52 50.02
N SER A 312 72.09 -51.52 50.64
CA SER A 312 70.73 -51.94 50.25
C SER A 312 69.73 -50.81 50.48
N LYS A 313 69.75 -50.16 51.65
CA LYS A 313 68.86 -49.02 51.94
C LYS A 313 69.06 -47.86 50.96
N VAL A 314 70.30 -47.56 50.58
CA VAL A 314 70.59 -46.53 49.57
C VAL A 314 70.06 -46.95 48.21
N ALA A 315 70.22 -48.22 47.80
CA ALA A 315 69.65 -48.73 46.55
C ALA A 315 68.12 -48.66 46.56
N ASP A 316 67.47 -49.03 47.68
CA ASP A 316 66.02 -48.95 47.85
C ASP A 316 65.53 -47.48 47.79
N SER A 317 66.22 -46.55 48.45
CA SER A 317 65.90 -45.11 48.39
C SER A 317 66.12 -44.50 47.00
N ILE A 318 67.14 -44.95 46.25
CA ILE A 318 67.33 -44.53 44.85
C ILE A 318 66.17 -45.03 43.99
N ALA A 319 65.74 -46.28 44.17
CA ALA A 319 64.60 -46.84 43.44
C ALA A 319 63.28 -46.12 43.78
N GLU A 320 63.05 -45.73 45.04
CA GLU A 320 61.91 -44.89 45.41
C GLU A 320 61.99 -43.50 44.75
N LEU A 321 63.16 -42.86 44.75
CA LEU A 321 63.36 -41.58 44.07
C LEU A 321 63.04 -41.67 42.58
N ASP A 322 63.56 -42.68 41.87
CA ASP A 322 63.27 -42.91 40.46
C ASP A 322 61.75 -43.09 40.21
N GLN A 323 61.05 -43.84 41.08
CA GLN A 323 59.60 -43.98 40.99
C GLN A 323 58.87 -42.65 41.20
N THR A 324 59.32 -41.81 42.14
CA THR A 324 58.73 -40.48 42.36
C THR A 324 58.99 -39.54 41.19
N GLU A 325 60.17 -39.58 40.56
CA GLU A 325 60.46 -38.79 39.36
C GLU A 325 59.56 -39.19 38.19
N VAL A 326 59.36 -40.50 37.97
CA VAL A 326 58.43 -40.99 36.94
C VAL A 326 57.00 -40.57 37.24
N ALA A 327 56.57 -40.66 38.50
CA ALA A 327 55.23 -40.22 38.91
C ALA A 327 55.03 -38.71 38.73
N LEU A 328 56.06 -37.90 39.03
CA LEU A 328 56.05 -36.45 38.82
C LEU A 328 56.01 -36.11 37.33
N ALA A 329 56.80 -36.79 36.50
CA ALA A 329 56.78 -36.62 35.05
C ALA A 329 55.40 -36.97 34.47
N ALA A 330 54.78 -38.05 34.94
CA ALA A 330 53.42 -38.42 34.55
C ALA A 330 52.38 -37.38 34.99
N ALA A 331 52.50 -36.84 36.20
CA ALA A 331 51.62 -35.78 36.70
C ALA A 331 51.75 -34.49 35.88
N LEU A 332 52.97 -34.08 35.54
CA LEU A 332 53.25 -32.93 34.68
C LEU A 332 52.70 -33.12 33.27
N ALA A 333 52.87 -34.31 32.67
CA ALA A 333 52.28 -34.62 31.36
C ALA A 333 50.74 -34.53 31.40
N ARG A 334 50.13 -34.97 32.50
CA ARG A 334 48.68 -34.86 32.71
C ARG A 334 48.23 -33.41 32.87
N GLN A 335 49.00 -32.58 33.54
CA GLN A 335 48.74 -31.14 33.67
C GLN A 335 48.77 -30.46 32.30
N VAL A 336 49.80 -30.71 31.48
CA VAL A 336 49.91 -30.13 30.12
C VAL A 336 48.72 -30.54 29.26
N LEU A 337 48.27 -31.80 29.35
CA LEU A 337 47.08 -32.27 28.64
C LEU A 337 45.81 -31.52 29.08
N LEU A 338 45.64 -31.30 30.39
CA LEU A 338 44.49 -30.56 30.93
C LEU A 338 44.53 -29.08 30.51
N GLU A 339 45.70 -28.46 30.48
CA GLU A 339 45.88 -27.08 30.00
C GLU A 339 45.51 -26.96 28.52
N ASP A 340 45.91 -27.92 27.68
CA ASP A 340 45.52 -27.95 26.26
C ASP A 340 44.00 -28.16 26.08
N GLN A 341 43.40 -29.05 26.88
CA GLN A 341 41.95 -29.25 26.89
C GLN A 341 41.21 -27.96 27.31
N ILE A 342 41.68 -27.26 28.34
CA ILE A 342 41.12 -25.97 28.78
C ILE A 342 41.23 -24.94 27.66
N ALA A 343 42.38 -24.85 26.99
CA ALA A 343 42.57 -23.92 25.87
C ALA A 343 41.61 -24.25 24.71
N THR A 344 41.40 -25.54 24.42
CA THR A 344 40.44 -25.99 23.40
C THR A 344 39.00 -25.61 23.77
N PHE A 345 38.59 -25.83 25.02
CA PHE A 345 37.28 -25.43 25.52
C PHE A 345 37.08 -23.91 25.49
N GLN A 346 38.11 -23.12 25.82
CA GLN A 346 38.05 -21.66 25.73
C GLN A 346 37.84 -21.18 24.29
N ARG A 347 38.52 -21.80 23.31
CA ARG A 347 38.29 -21.51 21.88
C ARG A 347 36.87 -21.85 21.45
N GLN A 348 36.36 -23.02 21.86
CA GLN A 348 34.97 -23.41 21.57
C GLN A 348 33.96 -22.43 22.19
N ARG A 349 34.19 -22.00 23.44
CA ARG A 349 33.33 -21.01 24.11
C ARG A 349 33.33 -19.67 23.40
N ALA A 350 34.50 -19.18 22.99
CA ALA A 350 34.61 -17.94 22.20
C ALA A 350 33.88 -18.06 20.85
N GLN A 351 33.95 -19.23 20.20
CA GLN A 351 33.25 -19.48 18.94
C GLN A 351 31.72 -19.52 19.12
N LEU A 352 31.23 -20.12 20.21
CA LEU A 352 29.82 -20.09 20.57
C LEU A 352 29.33 -18.67 20.88
N GLU A 353 30.12 -17.89 21.62
CA GLU A 353 29.78 -16.49 21.93
C GLU A 353 29.67 -15.62 20.68
N ILE A 354 30.55 -15.85 19.68
CA ILE A 354 30.45 -15.20 18.36
C ILE A 354 29.19 -15.65 17.63
N GLN A 355 28.86 -16.95 17.62
CA GLN A 355 27.64 -17.45 16.99
C GLN A 355 26.39 -16.85 17.63
N GLU A 356 26.34 -16.76 18.96
CA GLU A 356 25.21 -16.19 19.69
C GLU A 356 25.03 -14.69 19.40
N ARG A 357 26.13 -13.92 19.34
CA ARG A 357 26.10 -12.52 18.90
C ARG A 357 25.61 -12.38 17.46
N THR A 358 26.06 -13.26 16.56
CA THR A 358 25.63 -13.25 15.15
C THR A 358 24.15 -13.56 15.05
N LEU A 359 23.66 -14.54 15.80
CA LEU A 359 22.25 -14.95 15.81
C LEU A 359 21.35 -13.85 16.39
N SER A 360 21.81 -13.18 17.46
CA SER A 360 21.14 -12.00 18.03
C SER A 360 21.09 -10.83 17.04
N GLN A 361 22.17 -10.57 16.30
CA GLN A 361 22.17 -9.56 15.24
C GLN A 361 21.20 -9.90 14.11
N THR A 362 21.16 -11.15 13.66
CA THR A 362 20.21 -11.60 12.64
C THR A 362 18.77 -11.48 13.13
N GLN A 363 18.48 -11.82 14.38
CA GLN A 363 17.15 -11.64 14.98
C GLN A 363 16.74 -10.17 15.05
N ALA A 364 17.67 -9.27 15.41
CA ALA A 364 17.42 -7.83 15.41
C ALA A 364 17.13 -7.30 13.99
N GLN A 365 17.91 -7.74 12.99
CA GLN A 365 17.68 -7.40 11.59
C GLN A 365 16.31 -7.89 11.10
N GLN A 366 15.93 -9.12 11.43
CA GLN A 366 14.60 -9.67 11.10
C GLN A 366 13.47 -8.88 11.78
N ALA A 367 13.63 -8.48 13.04
CA ALA A 367 12.64 -7.68 13.75
C ALA A 367 12.46 -6.28 13.10
N ASP A 368 13.57 -5.65 12.69
CA ASP A 368 13.54 -4.37 11.97
C ASP A 368 12.89 -4.53 10.58
N GLU A 369 13.16 -5.62 9.87
CA GLU A 369 12.56 -5.92 8.57
C GLU A 369 11.06 -6.18 8.68
N ILE A 370 10.61 -6.96 9.67
CA ILE A 370 9.19 -7.15 9.99
C ILE A 370 8.52 -5.81 10.28
N LYS A 371 9.15 -4.94 11.07
CA LYS A 371 8.61 -3.61 11.39
C LYS A 371 8.50 -2.72 10.14
N ARG A 372 9.48 -2.77 9.24
CA ARG A 372 9.43 -2.07 7.95
C ARG A 372 8.30 -2.60 7.07
N LEU A 373 8.15 -3.92 6.97
CA LEU A 373 7.07 -4.55 6.20
C LEU A 373 5.69 -4.22 6.76
N GLN A 374 5.51 -4.23 8.09
CA GLN A 374 4.25 -3.81 8.73
C GLN A 374 3.93 -2.34 8.43
N THR A 375 4.94 -1.47 8.46
CA THR A 375 4.77 -0.04 8.12
C THR A 375 4.40 0.13 6.64
N ALA A 376 5.06 -0.62 5.75
CA ALA A 376 4.75 -0.61 4.32
C ALA A 376 3.34 -1.15 4.03
N LEU A 377 2.91 -2.21 4.72
CA LEU A 377 1.56 -2.76 4.59
C LEU A 377 0.51 -1.75 5.06
N SER A 378 0.71 -1.12 6.22
CA SER A 378 -0.20 -0.07 6.71
C SER A 378 -0.29 1.12 5.75
N ASN A 379 0.83 1.55 5.17
CA ASN A 379 0.84 2.62 4.16
C ASN A 379 0.11 2.19 2.87
N SER A 380 0.28 0.94 2.43
CA SER A 380 -0.42 0.39 1.28
C SER A 380 -1.93 0.27 1.53
N GLU A 381 -2.35 -0.17 2.70
CA GLU A 381 -3.76 -0.21 3.11
C GLU A 381 -4.38 1.18 3.14
N LYS A 382 -3.64 2.18 3.65
CA LYS A 382 -4.05 3.58 3.66
C LYS A 382 -4.21 4.14 2.25
N SER A 383 -3.23 3.89 1.36
CA SER A 383 -3.33 4.30 -0.05
C SER A 383 -4.49 3.62 -0.76
N ARG A 384 -4.79 2.35 -0.43
CA ARG A 384 -5.93 1.62 -0.98
C ARG A 384 -7.26 2.22 -0.51
N THR A 385 -7.38 2.59 0.77
CA THR A 385 -8.58 3.28 1.28
C THR A 385 -8.74 4.66 0.64
N GLU A 386 -7.67 5.46 0.55
CA GLU A 386 -7.69 6.75 -0.14
C GLU A 386 -8.11 6.60 -1.63
N SER A 387 -7.62 5.57 -2.32
CA SER A 387 -8.04 5.29 -3.71
C SER A 387 -9.51 4.86 -3.80
N GLN A 388 -10.02 4.07 -2.85
CA GLN A 388 -11.44 3.70 -2.80
C GLN A 388 -12.33 4.91 -2.50
N ASP A 389 -11.92 5.77 -1.58
CA ASP A 389 -12.63 7.01 -1.26
C ASP A 389 -12.65 7.96 -2.46
N ASN A 390 -11.52 8.10 -3.17
CA ASN A 390 -11.44 8.87 -4.41
C ASN A 390 -12.34 8.28 -5.51
N GLN A 391 -12.37 6.96 -5.67
CA GLN A 391 -13.24 6.30 -6.64
C GLN A 391 -14.73 6.48 -6.30
N SER A 392 -15.09 6.38 -5.02
CA SER A 392 -16.46 6.64 -4.56
C SER A 392 -16.88 8.10 -4.77
N SER A 393 -15.98 9.04 -4.49
CA SER A 393 -16.19 10.47 -4.72
C SER A 393 -16.34 10.77 -6.21
N ALA A 394 -15.52 10.14 -7.07
CA ALA A 394 -15.63 10.27 -8.52
C ALA A 394 -16.96 9.70 -9.05
N LEU A 395 -17.43 8.56 -8.51
CA LEU A 395 -18.74 8.00 -8.84
C LEU A 395 -19.89 8.91 -8.42
N GLU A 396 -19.84 9.51 -7.23
CA GLU A 396 -20.84 10.50 -6.79
C GLU A 396 -20.81 11.75 -7.67
N LEU A 397 -19.63 12.24 -8.05
CA LEU A 397 -19.47 13.37 -8.95
C LEU A 397 -20.01 13.04 -10.35
N ALA A 398 -19.75 11.85 -10.86
CA ALA A 398 -20.31 11.36 -12.13
C ALA A 398 -21.84 11.26 -12.09
N LYS A 399 -22.42 10.73 -11.00
CA LYS A 399 -23.88 10.72 -10.79
C LYS A 399 -24.45 12.13 -10.72
N ALA A 400 -23.79 13.05 -10.01
CA ALA A 400 -24.21 14.44 -9.91
C ALA A 400 -24.17 15.15 -11.27
N LEU A 401 -23.12 14.94 -12.05
CA LEU A 401 -23.02 15.45 -13.42
C LEU A 401 -24.07 14.84 -14.33
N GLN A 402 -24.35 13.54 -14.21
CA GLN A 402 -25.40 12.89 -14.99
C GLN A 402 -26.80 13.40 -14.62
N ALA A 403 -27.04 13.69 -13.34
CA ALA A 403 -28.28 14.33 -12.87
C ALA A 403 -28.40 15.79 -13.35
N GLN A 404 -27.29 16.54 -13.37
CA GLN A 404 -27.27 17.89 -13.93
C GLN A 404 -27.53 17.87 -15.45
N LEU A 405 -26.93 16.91 -16.17
CA LEU A 405 -27.15 16.76 -17.61
C LEU A 405 -28.61 16.39 -17.93
N SER A 406 -29.20 15.46 -17.18
CA SER A 406 -30.62 15.10 -17.38
C SER A 406 -31.56 16.25 -17.03
N ALA A 407 -31.25 17.03 -15.99
CA ALA A 407 -32.00 18.25 -15.66
C ALA A 407 -31.84 19.33 -16.75
N ALA A 408 -30.65 19.51 -17.30
CA ALA A 408 -30.39 20.45 -18.39
C ALA A 408 -31.14 20.04 -19.67
N LEU A 409 -31.12 18.76 -20.03
CA LEU A 409 -31.89 18.23 -21.16
C LEU A 409 -33.39 18.43 -20.97
N ALA A 410 -33.91 18.20 -19.76
CA ALA A 410 -35.32 18.47 -19.45
C ALA A 410 -35.67 19.95 -19.56
N ALA A 411 -34.77 20.85 -19.11
CA ALA A 411 -34.96 22.29 -19.24
C ALA A 411 -34.94 22.74 -20.71
N VAL A 412 -34.07 22.16 -21.54
CA VAL A 412 -34.04 22.41 -23.00
C VAL A 412 -35.35 21.94 -23.64
N ALA A 413 -35.84 20.74 -23.32
CA ALA A 413 -37.13 20.26 -23.82
C ALA A 413 -38.29 21.19 -23.43
N GLN A 414 -38.33 21.65 -22.17
CA GLN A 414 -39.32 22.64 -21.73
C GLN A 414 -39.21 23.97 -22.48
N ALA A 415 -38.00 24.42 -22.81
CA ALA A 415 -37.79 25.63 -23.59
C ALA A 415 -38.24 25.46 -25.04
N GLU A 416 -38.03 24.28 -25.64
CA GLU A 416 -38.54 23.94 -26.97
C GLU A 416 -40.07 23.89 -27.01
N ASP A 417 -40.70 23.26 -26.02
CA ASP A 417 -42.16 23.24 -25.86
C ASP A 417 -42.73 24.66 -25.69
N ALA A 418 -42.09 25.49 -24.85
CA ALA A 418 -42.48 26.89 -24.66
C ALA A 418 -42.32 27.70 -25.95
N ARG A 419 -41.25 27.45 -26.72
CA ARG A 419 -41.03 28.08 -28.03
C ARG A 419 -42.08 27.64 -29.04
N ALA A 420 -42.45 26.36 -29.07
CA ALA A 420 -43.52 25.85 -29.93
C ALA A 420 -44.88 26.48 -29.58
N LEU A 421 -45.20 26.62 -28.29
CA LEU A 421 -46.39 27.32 -27.82
C LEU A 421 -46.39 28.80 -28.22
N LEU A 422 -45.25 29.49 -28.06
CA LEU A 422 -45.10 30.88 -28.49
C LEU A 422 -45.26 31.01 -30.01
N GLN A 423 -44.67 30.10 -30.80
CA GLN A 423 -44.82 30.10 -32.24
C GLN A 423 -46.27 29.86 -32.66
N ALA A 424 -46.96 28.88 -32.05
CA ALA A 424 -48.38 28.65 -32.28
C ALA A 424 -49.24 29.87 -31.90
N LYS A 425 -48.86 30.58 -30.83
CA LYS A 425 -49.54 31.82 -30.44
C LYS A 425 -49.31 32.93 -31.46
N VAL A 426 -48.07 33.09 -31.94
CA VAL A 426 -47.73 34.01 -33.02
C VAL A 426 -48.59 33.69 -34.24
N ASP A 427 -48.56 32.46 -34.75
CA ASP A 427 -49.32 32.04 -35.93
C ASP A 427 -50.84 32.27 -35.78
N SER A 428 -51.39 32.02 -34.58
CA SER A 428 -52.80 32.34 -34.27
C SER A 428 -53.06 33.84 -34.35
N THR A 429 -52.19 34.66 -33.74
CA THR A 429 -52.34 36.12 -33.79
C THR A 429 -52.16 36.68 -35.20
N THR A 430 -51.26 36.10 -36.02
CA THR A 430 -51.11 36.49 -37.43
C THR A 430 -52.38 36.17 -38.21
N LYS A 431 -52.96 34.98 -38.02
CA LYS A 431 -54.24 34.61 -38.65
C LYS A 431 -55.39 35.52 -38.22
N GLU A 432 -55.48 35.83 -36.93
CA GLU A 432 -56.48 36.79 -36.41
C GLU A 432 -56.29 38.18 -37.02
N LEU A 433 -55.04 38.64 -37.16
CA LEU A 433 -54.71 39.92 -37.79
C LEU A 433 -55.06 39.95 -39.28
N ASP A 434 -54.73 38.89 -40.02
CA ASP A 434 -55.06 38.76 -41.45
C ASP A 434 -56.58 38.71 -41.67
N ALA A 435 -57.30 37.98 -40.81
CA ALA A 435 -58.75 37.95 -40.83
C ALA A 435 -59.36 39.33 -40.53
N ALA A 436 -58.85 40.04 -39.52
CA ALA A 436 -59.27 41.39 -39.19
C ALA A 436 -58.96 42.39 -40.31
N MET A 437 -57.80 42.27 -40.97
CA MET A 437 -57.46 43.11 -42.13
C MET A 437 -58.38 42.82 -43.33
N SER A 438 -58.70 41.54 -43.59
CA SER A 438 -59.64 41.16 -44.64
C SER A 438 -61.06 41.64 -44.37
N GLU A 439 -61.52 41.55 -43.11
CA GLU A 439 -62.80 42.08 -42.68
C GLU A 439 -62.85 43.61 -42.79
N ALA A 440 -61.79 44.30 -42.36
CA ALA A 440 -61.66 45.75 -42.51
C ALA A 440 -61.64 46.18 -43.98
N ALA A 441 -60.94 45.44 -44.85
CA ALA A 441 -60.94 45.68 -46.29
C ALA A 441 -62.33 45.48 -46.90
N THR A 442 -63.05 44.44 -46.48
CA THR A 442 -64.43 44.16 -46.92
C THR A 442 -65.40 45.24 -46.44
N GLN A 443 -65.27 45.70 -45.20
CA GLN A 443 -66.06 46.82 -44.67
C GLN A 443 -65.78 48.12 -45.43
N ALA A 444 -64.50 48.42 -45.72
CA ALA A 444 -64.13 49.59 -46.52
C ALA A 444 -64.71 49.51 -47.95
N ALA A 445 -64.68 48.33 -48.59
CA ALA A 445 -65.29 48.10 -49.89
C ALA A 445 -66.81 48.27 -49.86
N ASN A 446 -67.48 47.75 -48.83
CA ASN A 446 -68.93 47.90 -48.64
C ASN A 446 -69.32 49.36 -48.39
N GLN A 447 -68.53 50.12 -47.62
CA GLN A 447 -68.74 51.54 -47.42
C GLN A 447 -68.57 52.33 -48.71
N ALA A 448 -67.53 52.03 -49.51
CA ALA A 448 -67.32 52.64 -50.82
C ALA A 448 -68.47 52.32 -51.80
N ALA A 449 -68.96 51.07 -51.81
CA ALA A 449 -70.11 50.66 -52.61
C ALA A 449 -71.41 51.35 -52.17
N ALA A 450 -71.64 51.51 -50.86
CA ALA A 450 -72.78 52.24 -50.32
C ALA A 450 -72.74 53.73 -50.69
N GLN A 451 -71.57 54.36 -50.62
CA GLN A 451 -71.37 55.74 -51.07
C GLN A 451 -71.61 55.88 -52.58
N ALA A 452 -71.10 54.96 -53.39
CA ALA A 452 -71.35 54.93 -54.84
C ALA A 452 -72.85 54.76 -55.16
N ALA A 453 -73.56 53.90 -54.43
CA ALA A 453 -75.01 53.73 -54.57
C ALA A 453 -75.79 54.98 -54.17
N GLN A 454 -75.38 55.68 -53.11
CA GLN A 454 -75.97 56.97 -52.71
C GLN A 454 -75.74 58.05 -53.77
N ILE A 455 -74.54 58.11 -54.37
CA ILE A 455 -74.23 59.03 -55.47
C ILE A 455 -75.12 58.72 -56.68
N ALA A 456 -75.26 57.45 -57.07
CA ALA A 456 -76.14 57.05 -58.18
C ALA A 456 -77.63 57.36 -57.91
N GLN A 457 -78.09 57.17 -56.67
CA GLN A 457 -79.43 57.58 -56.25
C GLN A 457 -79.62 59.11 -56.31
N ALA A 458 -78.60 59.88 -55.93
CA ALA A 458 -78.64 61.34 -56.04
C ALA A 458 -78.66 61.81 -57.52
N GLU A 459 -77.92 61.14 -58.41
CA GLU A 459 -77.93 61.43 -59.85
C GLU A 459 -79.27 61.09 -60.50
N THR A 460 -79.89 59.96 -60.15
CA THR A 460 -81.24 59.61 -60.63
C THR A 460 -82.32 60.52 -60.07
N ALA A 461 -82.23 60.90 -58.78
CA ALA A 461 -83.11 61.91 -58.19
C ALA A 461 -82.94 63.27 -58.89
N LYS A 462 -81.71 63.66 -59.23
CA LYS A 462 -81.44 64.87 -60.01
C LYS A 462 -82.05 64.79 -61.42
N ALA A 463 -81.88 63.68 -62.12
CA ALA A 463 -82.46 63.48 -63.46
C ALA A 463 -84.00 63.56 -63.44
N SER A 464 -84.65 62.93 -62.45
CA SER A 464 -86.11 63.02 -62.29
C SER A 464 -86.58 64.43 -61.89
N LEU A 465 -85.79 65.18 -61.13
CA LEU A 465 -86.07 66.60 -60.85
C LEU A 465 -85.95 67.46 -62.11
N GLU A 466 -84.95 67.23 -62.95
CA GLU A 466 -84.79 67.91 -64.24
C GLU A 466 -85.95 67.57 -65.20
N GLU A 467 -86.39 66.31 -65.24
CA GLU A 467 -87.58 65.89 -66.01
C GLU A 467 -88.87 66.55 -65.49
N ASN A 468 -89.08 66.58 -64.17
CA ASN A 468 -90.22 67.26 -63.57
C ASN A 468 -90.20 68.78 -63.81
N LEU A 469 -89.01 69.40 -63.80
CA LEU A 469 -88.85 70.81 -64.13
C LEU A 469 -89.17 71.08 -65.61
N ALA A 470 -88.72 70.21 -66.51
CA ALA A 470 -89.05 70.27 -67.92
C ALA A 470 -90.56 70.10 -68.16
N ALA A 471 -91.21 69.16 -67.46
CA ALA A 471 -92.65 68.96 -67.51
C ALA A 471 -93.42 70.18 -66.96
N ALA A 472 -92.96 70.79 -65.86
CA ALA A 472 -93.55 71.99 -65.29
C ALA A 472 -93.41 73.22 -66.22
N LEU A 473 -92.26 73.37 -66.89
CA LEU A 473 -92.04 74.42 -67.89
C LEU A 473 -92.94 74.22 -69.13
N ALA A 474 -93.10 72.97 -69.59
CA ALA A 474 -94.02 72.63 -70.67
C ALA A 474 -95.49 72.90 -70.29
N ALA A 475 -95.89 72.59 -69.05
CA ALA A 475 -97.24 72.89 -68.55
C ALA A 475 -97.49 74.41 -68.43
N LYS A 476 -96.47 75.19 -68.04
CA LYS A 476 -96.56 76.66 -68.01
C LYS A 476 -96.72 77.24 -69.43
N LEU A 477 -95.94 76.76 -70.38
CA LEU A 477 -96.06 77.15 -71.80
C LEU A 477 -97.44 76.79 -72.36
N ALA A 478 -97.97 75.61 -72.05
CA ALA A 478 -99.31 75.19 -72.43
C ALA A 478 -100.38 76.13 -71.86
N ALA A 479 -100.28 76.50 -70.58
CA ALA A 479 -101.19 77.45 -69.94
C ALA A 479 -101.12 78.86 -70.56
N GLU A 480 -99.93 79.35 -70.94
CA GLU A 480 -99.79 80.62 -71.68
C GLU A 480 -100.44 80.55 -73.07
N THR A 481 -100.33 79.43 -73.80
CA THR A 481 -101.06 79.24 -75.06
C THR A 481 -102.57 79.18 -74.87
N ASP A 482 -103.07 78.54 -73.82
CA ASP A 482 -104.51 78.49 -73.55
C ASP A 482 -105.06 79.85 -73.11
N MET A 483 -104.29 80.63 -72.34
CA MET A 483 -104.65 82.02 -72.01
C MET A 483 -104.75 82.90 -73.28
N ASN A 484 -103.83 82.71 -74.24
CA ASN A 484 -103.89 83.40 -75.54
C ASN A 484 -105.10 82.98 -76.40
N LYS A 485 -105.51 81.70 -76.35
CA LYS A 485 -106.74 81.22 -77.02
C LYS A 485 -108.00 81.82 -76.40
N VAL A 486 -108.08 81.91 -75.07
CA VAL A 486 -109.22 82.54 -74.37
C VAL A 486 -109.32 84.03 -74.72
N ALA A 487 -108.19 84.75 -74.76
CA ALA A 487 -108.17 86.15 -75.19
C ALA A 487 -108.68 86.32 -76.64
N ALA A 488 -108.32 85.42 -77.55
CA ALA A 488 -108.81 85.42 -78.94
C ALA A 488 -110.32 85.13 -79.03
N GLN A 489 -110.84 84.18 -78.24
CA GLN A 489 -112.27 83.86 -78.18
C GLN A 489 -113.11 85.01 -77.61
N LEU A 490 -112.60 85.74 -76.61
CA LEU A 490 -113.26 86.91 -76.05
C LEU A 490 -113.33 88.08 -77.04
N LYS A 491 -112.27 88.25 -77.85
CA LYS A 491 -112.23 89.22 -78.96
C LYS A 491 -113.25 88.88 -80.05
N ALA A 492 -113.41 87.61 -80.38
CA ALA A 492 -114.41 87.14 -81.34
C ALA A 492 -115.86 87.28 -80.82
N ALA A 493 -116.09 87.01 -79.53
CA ALA A 493 -117.41 87.16 -78.91
C ALA A 493 -117.87 88.62 -78.84
N LEU A 494 -116.96 89.57 -78.58
CA LEU A 494 -117.26 91.00 -78.61
C LEU A 494 -117.58 91.50 -80.04
N ALA A 495 -116.87 91.01 -81.05
CA ALA A 495 -117.16 91.32 -82.45
C ALA A 495 -118.53 90.78 -82.90
N ALA A 496 -118.90 89.57 -82.47
CA ALA A 496 -120.21 88.97 -82.77
C ALA A 496 -121.36 89.73 -82.10
N LYS A 497 -121.16 90.25 -80.88
CA LYS A 497 -122.18 91.05 -80.18
C LYS A 497 -122.40 92.42 -80.84
N LEU A 498 -121.32 93.07 -81.30
CA LEU A 498 -121.39 94.37 -81.97
C LEU A 498 -122.08 94.29 -83.35
N ALA A 499 -121.92 93.18 -84.07
CA ALA A 499 -122.63 92.91 -85.32
C ALA A 499 -124.14 92.68 -85.11
N ALA A 500 -124.52 91.97 -84.04
CA ALA A 500 -125.92 91.72 -83.70
C ALA A 500 -126.68 93.00 -83.28
N ASP A 501 -126.01 93.94 -82.61
CA ASP A 501 -126.62 95.23 -82.23
C ASP A 501 -126.80 96.18 -83.45
N GLN A 502 -125.99 96.05 -84.50
CA GLN A 502 -126.14 96.82 -85.75
C GLN A 502 -127.30 96.32 -86.63
N ASP A 503 -127.54 95.00 -86.68
CA ASP A 503 -128.68 94.42 -87.42
C ASP A 503 -130.04 94.76 -86.78
N LEU A 504 -130.09 94.93 -85.45
CA LEU A 504 -131.31 95.31 -84.73
C LEU A 504 -131.74 96.76 -85.01
N ALA A 505 -130.77 97.67 -85.22
CA ALA A 505 -131.04 99.07 -85.55
C ALA A 505 -131.57 99.25 -86.99
N ALA A 506 -131.08 98.46 -87.95
CA ALA A 506 -131.49 98.52 -89.36
C ALA A 506 -132.94 98.04 -89.60
N GLN A 507 -133.47 97.15 -88.74
CA GLN A 507 -134.84 96.64 -88.87
C GLN A 507 -135.92 97.58 -88.31
N LEU A 508 -135.56 98.54 -87.45
CA LEU A 508 -136.48 99.51 -86.87
C LEU A 508 -136.76 100.70 -87.82
N ASP A 509 -135.75 101.19 -88.55
CA ASP A 509 -135.89 102.28 -89.53
C ASP A 509 -136.75 101.89 -90.77
N ALA A 510 -136.69 100.63 -91.21
CA ALA A 510 -137.46 100.15 -92.36
C ALA A 510 -138.98 100.12 -92.11
N ARG A 511 -139.42 100.05 -90.86
CA ARG A 511 -140.85 100.02 -90.48
C ARG A 511 -141.49 101.41 -90.42
N GLU A 512 -140.70 102.47 -90.20
CA GLU A 512 -141.21 103.85 -90.18
C GLU A 512 -141.37 104.44 -91.59
N GLN A 513 -140.50 104.08 -92.54
CA GLN A 513 -140.59 104.56 -93.93
C GLN A 513 -141.84 104.06 -94.69
N GLN A 514 -142.38 102.88 -94.35
CA GLN A 514 -143.59 102.34 -94.99
C GLN A 514 -144.88 103.09 -94.60
N LYS A 515 -144.92 103.79 -93.47
CA LYS A 515 -146.09 104.58 -93.04
C LYS A 515 -146.20 105.92 -93.75
N ILE A 516 -145.06 106.54 -94.09
CA ILE A 516 -145.00 107.87 -94.71
C ILE A 516 -145.45 107.85 -96.19
N LEU A 517 -145.08 106.79 -96.92
CA LEU A 517 -145.44 106.63 -98.34
C LEU A 517 -146.96 106.45 -98.57
N LEU A 518 -147.68 105.92 -97.58
CA LEU A 518 -149.15 105.74 -97.67
C LEU A 518 -149.92 107.07 -97.49
N GLN A 519 -149.35 108.06 -96.79
CA GLN A 519 -149.95 109.39 -96.63
C GLN A 519 -149.69 110.32 -97.83
N GLN A 520 -148.50 110.25 -98.45
CA GLN A 520 -148.17 111.11 -99.60
C GLN A 520 -148.97 110.79 -100.88
N ALA A 521 -149.42 109.55 -101.05
CA ALA A 521 -150.24 109.16 -102.20
C ALA A 521 -151.68 109.72 -102.17
N GLN A 522 -152.18 110.15 -101.00
CA GLN A 522 -153.52 110.74 -100.89
C GLN A 522 -153.55 112.25 -101.14
N GLN A 523 -152.43 112.95 -100.94
CA GLN A 523 -152.35 114.41 -101.12
C GLN A 523 -152.21 114.83 -102.59
N THR A 524 -151.49 114.04 -103.39
CA THR A 524 -151.13 114.36 -104.79
C THR A 524 -152.30 114.31 -105.78
N LEU A 525 -153.41 113.66 -105.43
CA LEU A 525 -154.62 113.62 -106.27
C LEU A 525 -155.48 114.91 -106.18
N LEU A 526 -155.28 115.75 -105.17
CA LEU A 526 -156.04 116.99 -104.99
C LEU A 526 -155.45 118.19 -105.75
N ASP A 527 -154.12 118.27 -105.86
CA ASP A 527 -153.43 119.47 -106.38
C ASP A 527 -153.44 119.56 -107.92
N THR A 528 -153.53 118.45 -108.65
CA THR A 528 -153.61 118.47 -110.12
C THR A 528 -154.92 119.03 -110.69
N SER A 529 -155.91 119.37 -109.84
CA SER A 529 -157.15 120.00 -110.28
C SER A 529 -157.08 121.52 -110.41
N GLN A 530 -156.02 122.20 -109.94
CA GLN A 530 -156.00 123.67 -109.82
C GLN A 530 -155.00 124.43 -110.71
N GLU A 531 -153.96 123.81 -111.26
CA GLU A 531 -152.83 124.59 -111.82
C GLU A 531 -152.90 125.00 -113.31
N LEU A 532 -153.77 124.42 -114.13
CA LEU A 532 -153.75 124.71 -115.59
C LEU A 532 -154.98 125.48 -116.10
N GLN A 533 -155.57 126.30 -115.23
CA GLN A 533 -156.37 127.47 -115.59
C GLN A 533 -155.54 128.77 -115.71
N GLN A 534 -154.21 128.76 -115.45
CA GLN A 534 -153.41 129.99 -115.32
C GLN A 534 -152.40 130.28 -116.45
N SER A 535 -152.13 129.37 -117.39
CA SER A 535 -151.13 129.61 -118.45
C SER A 535 -151.71 130.14 -119.77
N ASP A 536 -152.78 130.93 -119.71
CA ASP A 536 -153.33 131.68 -120.87
C ASP A 536 -152.92 133.18 -120.84
N ALA A 537 -152.28 133.67 -119.79
CA ALA A 537 -152.17 135.12 -119.55
C ALA A 537 -150.82 135.79 -119.89
N GLN A 538 -149.75 135.06 -120.19
CA GLN A 538 -148.40 135.66 -120.11
C GLN A 538 -147.64 135.96 -121.41
N LEU A 539 -148.06 135.51 -122.59
CA LEU A 539 -147.25 135.73 -123.81
C LEU A 539 -147.91 136.59 -124.90
N LEU A 540 -148.85 137.46 -124.49
CA LEU A 540 -149.36 138.59 -125.28
C LEU A 540 -148.68 139.93 -124.92
N LYS A 541 -147.71 139.93 -123.97
CA LYS A 541 -147.09 141.17 -123.45
C LYS A 541 -145.60 141.33 -123.77
N ALA A 542 -145.02 140.45 -124.57
CA ALA A 542 -143.69 140.62 -125.15
C ALA A 542 -143.72 141.38 -126.51
N GLU A 543 -144.82 142.08 -126.81
CA GLU A 543 -145.08 142.70 -128.11
C GLU A 543 -144.48 144.12 -128.29
N ARG A 544 -144.09 144.89 -127.27
CA ARG A 544 -144.10 146.38 -127.45
C ARG A 544 -142.92 147.22 -126.94
N GLN A 545 -141.72 146.67 -126.77
CA GLN A 545 -140.59 147.49 -126.26
C GLN A 545 -139.27 147.47 -127.07
N ALA A 546 -139.30 147.17 -128.37
CA ALA A 546 -138.09 147.30 -129.19
C ALA A 546 -138.27 147.97 -130.58
N ALA A 547 -139.29 148.81 -130.77
CA ALA A 547 -139.33 149.75 -131.89
C ALA A 547 -139.50 151.19 -131.36
N ALA A 548 -138.42 151.98 -131.51
CA ALA A 548 -138.32 153.45 -131.38
C ALA A 548 -138.06 154.08 -129.98
N LEU A 549 -136.84 153.88 -129.46
CA LEU A 549 -135.96 154.99 -129.05
C LEU A 549 -134.63 154.77 -129.78
N ASN A 550 -134.58 155.08 -131.07
CA ASN A 550 -134.07 156.34 -131.60
C ASN A 550 -132.60 156.58 -131.26
N GLN A 551 -131.82 156.45 -132.32
CA GLN A 551 -130.65 157.26 -132.62
C GLN A 551 -130.53 158.52 -131.72
N GLN A 552 -129.44 158.74 -130.97
CA GLN A 552 -128.08 158.83 -131.50
C GLN A 552 -127.52 157.54 -132.09
N VAL A 553 -127.77 157.53 -133.41
CA VAL A 553 -127.21 156.79 -134.53
C VAL A 553 -127.39 155.27 -134.50
N ALA A 554 -127.46 154.61 -135.64
CA ALA A 554 -128.29 154.87 -136.80
C ALA A 554 -128.66 153.55 -137.43
#